data_AF-A0A9P3GKH2-F1
#
_entry.id   AF-A0A9P3GKH2-F1
#
_cell.length_a   1.000
_cell.length_b   1.000
_cell.length_c   1.000
_cell.angle_alpha   90.00
_cell.angle_beta   90.00
_cell.angle_gamma   90.00
#
_symmetry.space_group_name_H-M   'P 1'
#
loop_
_entity.id
_entity.type
_entity.pdbx_description
1 polymer ?
#
loop_
_entity_poly.entity_id
_entity_poly.type
_entity_poly.pdbx_seq_one_letter_code
_entity_poly.pdbx_strand_id
1 'polypeptide(L)'
;MILDISRRHGLNSVARSFLEDTHLGYELDCVAIGHFDATGEYEPCYHHGRTLHPTGDDAVVRRVSADSNDGEFQSVVDFEYGARVERDAPSTCYTDHGGWPCNIWVHVACWAYLQEWLACPLLPRTGRAGTPLSLAGELYEVAASRYEPPAPRCGALPCIDYGGTLGAYMGTEGQNYILGSRRGVKHIVKALEDGLRGMQLAPAIRKDSRYWMWIRPDIWPRALHQGPQQPTQLYISSSTMAQTRAALCSLPNELFPELLQHCQLEDLFALASTCKELHARVLDRGSLAHTLQLSMADRSSPLRWTLPVPSLREEWLVACEAMQTWLPAGSTTPPTSANVTSPATLPPLPLFDPAFPLAAFLRAYRDSDSMRSRRRRWELIKQWDVLFANYRRDGWERDDFVPPGTTWALDRDGILVCQCVPTEAS
;
A
#
# COMPACT_ATOMS: atom_id res chain seq x y z
N MET A 1 -16.79 -6.99 -27.14
CA MET A 1 -15.63 -7.67 -27.74
C MET A 1 -14.94 -8.61 -26.76
N ILE A 2 -14.34 -8.15 -25.65
CA ILE A 2 -13.68 -9.06 -24.67
C ILE A 2 -14.67 -10.02 -24.01
N LEU A 3 -15.86 -9.55 -23.59
CA LEU A 3 -16.91 -10.43 -23.06
C LEU A 3 -17.40 -11.48 -24.09
N ASP A 4 -17.37 -11.14 -25.37
CA ASP A 4 -17.76 -12.03 -26.47
C ASP A 4 -16.63 -13.05 -26.77
N ILE A 5 -15.36 -12.63 -26.70
CA ILE A 5 -14.18 -13.50 -26.75
C ILE A 5 -14.15 -14.45 -25.53
N SER A 6 -14.42 -13.95 -24.32
CA SER A 6 -14.45 -14.75 -23.10
C SER A 6 -15.56 -15.79 -23.10
N ARG A 7 -16.76 -15.46 -23.63
CA ARG A 7 -17.84 -16.43 -23.83
C ARG A 7 -17.52 -17.45 -24.90
N ARG A 8 -16.96 -17.04 -26.04
CA ARG A 8 -16.64 -17.95 -27.16
C ARG A 8 -15.48 -18.90 -26.88
N HIS A 9 -14.59 -18.57 -25.94
CA HIS A 9 -13.37 -19.33 -25.67
C HIS A 9 -13.28 -19.95 -24.26
N GLY A 10 -14.38 -20.00 -23.50
CA GLY A 10 -14.44 -20.76 -22.24
C GLY A 10 -13.57 -20.19 -21.11
N LEU A 11 -13.33 -18.88 -21.08
CA LEU A 11 -12.38 -18.25 -20.13
C LEU A 11 -12.89 -18.12 -18.68
N ASN A 12 -14.13 -18.54 -18.39
CA ASN A 12 -14.69 -18.48 -17.02
C ASN A 12 -14.04 -19.49 -16.05
N SER A 13 -13.57 -20.64 -16.52
CA SER A 13 -12.83 -21.60 -15.68
C SER A 13 -11.45 -21.08 -15.28
N VAL A 14 -10.86 -20.25 -16.14
CA VAL A 14 -9.54 -19.65 -15.98
C VAL A 14 -9.56 -18.59 -14.89
N ALA A 15 -10.60 -17.75 -14.84
CA ALA A 15 -10.80 -16.80 -13.75
C ALA A 15 -11.00 -17.49 -12.38
N ARG A 16 -11.63 -18.67 -12.37
CA ARG A 16 -11.87 -19.45 -11.13
C ARG A 16 -10.59 -20.10 -10.57
N SER A 17 -9.77 -20.74 -11.41
CA SER A 17 -8.52 -21.35 -10.92
C SER A 17 -7.51 -20.30 -10.43
N PHE A 18 -7.68 -19.03 -10.80
CA PHE A 18 -6.83 -17.93 -10.30
C PHE A 18 -7.20 -17.43 -8.90
N LEU A 19 -8.42 -17.69 -8.42
CA LEU A 19 -8.83 -17.37 -7.06
C LEU A 19 -8.31 -18.41 -6.04
N GLU A 20 -7.99 -19.63 -6.50
CA GLU A 20 -7.55 -20.73 -5.63
C GLU A 20 -6.07 -20.61 -5.20
N ASP A 21 -5.23 -19.87 -5.95
CA ASP A 21 -3.81 -19.62 -5.62
C ASP A 21 -3.58 -18.48 -4.59
N THR A 22 -4.63 -17.87 -4.04
CA THR A 22 -4.60 -16.65 -3.22
C THR A 22 -4.95 -16.84 -1.73
N HIS A 23 -4.85 -18.04 -1.17
CA HIS A 23 -5.36 -18.30 0.19
C HIS A 23 -4.29 -18.71 1.20
N LEU A 24 -3.65 -17.74 1.85
CA LEU A 24 -3.17 -17.88 3.23
C LEU A 24 -4.14 -17.10 4.14
N GLY A 25 -4.71 -17.78 5.15
CA GLY A 25 -5.92 -17.39 5.91
C GLY A 25 -5.95 -16.05 6.67
N TYR A 26 -5.03 -15.11 6.42
CA TYR A 26 -5.06 -13.74 6.92
C TYR A 26 -5.37 -12.69 5.83
N GLU A 27 -5.43 -13.13 4.57
CA GLU A 27 -5.70 -12.30 3.39
C GLU A 27 -7.15 -11.85 3.25
N LEU A 28 -8.02 -12.22 4.19
CA LEU A 28 -9.41 -11.81 4.19
C LEU A 28 -9.75 -10.95 5.41
N ASP A 29 -8.82 -10.68 6.32
CA ASP A 29 -9.18 -9.82 7.45
C ASP A 29 -9.13 -8.34 7.03
N CYS A 30 -10.09 -7.57 7.54
CA CYS A 30 -10.15 -6.12 7.45
C CYS A 30 -9.96 -5.49 8.82
N VAL A 31 -9.63 -4.20 8.81
CA VAL A 31 -9.58 -3.32 9.97
C VAL A 31 -10.75 -2.36 9.83
N ALA A 32 -11.76 -2.52 10.67
CA ALA A 32 -12.88 -1.62 10.80
C ALA A 32 -12.53 -0.53 11.82
N ILE A 33 -12.81 0.73 11.47
CA ILE A 33 -12.46 1.91 12.26
C ILE A 33 -13.68 2.82 12.34
N GLY A 34 -14.06 3.20 13.55
CA GLY A 34 -15.12 4.18 13.77
C GLY A 34 -15.82 4.00 15.11
N HIS A 35 -17.10 4.33 15.15
CA HIS A 35 -17.93 4.28 16.35
C HIS A 35 -19.01 3.24 16.14
N PHE A 36 -18.98 2.21 16.98
CA PHE A 36 -19.83 1.03 16.83
C PHE A 36 -20.68 0.88 18.08
N ASP A 37 -22.00 0.88 17.91
CA ASP A 37 -22.93 0.61 19.00
C ASP A 37 -22.91 -0.87 19.43
N ALA A 38 -23.81 -1.25 20.33
CA ALA A 38 -23.96 -2.62 20.80
C ALA A 38 -24.37 -3.63 19.70
N THR A 39 -24.96 -3.15 18.61
CA THR A 39 -25.33 -3.94 17.42
C THR A 39 -24.23 -3.94 16.36
N GLY A 40 -23.14 -3.21 16.58
CA GLY A 40 -22.06 -3.08 15.61
C GLY A 40 -22.31 -2.03 14.54
N GLU A 41 -23.42 -1.29 14.62
CA GLU A 41 -23.76 -0.23 13.68
C GLU A 41 -23.10 1.10 14.03
N TYR A 42 -23.09 2.02 13.07
CA TYR A 42 -22.58 3.37 13.30
C TYR A 42 -23.44 4.12 14.32
N GLU A 43 -22.83 4.56 15.42
CA GLU A 43 -23.50 5.37 16.44
C GLU A 43 -23.20 6.86 16.25
N PRO A 44 -24.16 7.68 15.79
CA PRO A 44 -23.98 9.12 15.74
C PRO A 44 -24.08 9.74 17.14
N CYS A 45 -23.50 10.93 17.29
CA CYS A 45 -23.61 11.73 18.49
C CYS A 45 -24.78 12.72 18.39
N TYR A 46 -25.51 12.95 19.49
CA TYR A 46 -26.56 13.98 19.55
C TYR A 46 -26.13 15.17 20.40
N HIS A 47 -25.91 16.31 19.75
CA HIS A 47 -25.48 17.57 20.38
C HIS A 47 -26.55 18.64 20.17
N HIS A 48 -27.25 19.04 21.25
CA HIS A 48 -28.34 20.02 21.22
C HIS A 48 -29.41 19.75 20.14
N GLY A 49 -29.81 18.48 19.98
CA GLY A 49 -30.80 18.05 18.99
C GLY A 49 -30.28 17.98 17.55
N ARG A 50 -29.00 18.27 17.31
CA ARG A 50 -28.33 18.02 16.03
C ARG A 50 -27.58 16.69 16.08
N THR A 51 -27.72 15.91 15.02
CA THR A 51 -26.91 14.71 14.79
C THR A 51 -25.55 15.14 14.26
N LEU A 52 -24.49 14.87 15.02
CA LEU A 52 -23.11 15.15 14.68
C LEU A 52 -22.30 13.85 14.67
N HIS A 53 -21.14 13.89 14.02
CA HIS A 53 -20.18 12.81 14.04
C HIS A 53 -19.33 12.87 15.31
N PRO A 54 -19.13 11.73 16.00
CA PRO A 54 -18.10 11.64 17.01
C PRO A 54 -16.73 11.99 16.40
N THR A 55 -15.80 12.51 17.20
CA THR A 55 -14.41 12.73 16.77
C THR A 55 -13.61 11.44 16.75
N GLY A 56 -12.41 11.48 16.17
CA GLY A 56 -11.46 10.38 16.12
C GLY A 56 -10.79 10.06 17.45
N ASP A 57 -11.04 10.82 18.52
CA ASP A 57 -10.51 10.56 19.87
C ASP A 57 -10.87 9.16 20.37
N ASP A 58 -12.13 8.81 20.22
CA ASP A 58 -12.70 7.57 20.74
C ASP A 58 -12.99 6.57 19.62
N ALA A 59 -12.41 6.78 18.42
CA ALA A 59 -12.56 5.86 17.31
C ALA A 59 -12.02 4.47 17.68
N VAL A 60 -12.89 3.47 17.63
CA VAL A 60 -12.59 2.08 17.94
C VAL A 60 -12.01 1.42 16.70
N VAL A 61 -10.97 0.61 16.90
CA VAL A 61 -10.36 -0.23 15.87
C VAL A 61 -10.70 -1.68 16.16
N ARG A 62 -11.38 -2.34 15.21
CA ARG A 62 -11.71 -3.77 15.27
C ARG A 62 -11.07 -4.47 14.09
N ARG A 63 -10.46 -5.63 14.31
CA ARG A 63 -10.13 -6.53 13.19
C ARG A 63 -11.37 -7.38 12.92
N VAL A 64 -11.75 -7.55 11.67
CA VAL A 64 -13.00 -8.19 11.26
C VAL A 64 -12.77 -9.15 10.10
N SER A 65 -13.54 -10.24 10.00
CA SER A 65 -13.43 -11.20 8.89
C SER A 65 -14.15 -10.66 7.65
N ALA A 66 -13.51 -10.60 6.48
CA ALA A 66 -14.14 -10.13 5.23
C ALA A 66 -15.02 -11.17 4.53
N ASP A 67 -15.67 -12.05 5.30
CA ASP A 67 -16.71 -12.94 4.79
C ASP A 67 -17.96 -12.18 4.31
N SER A 68 -17.97 -10.84 4.46
CA SER A 68 -19.09 -9.99 4.13
C SER A 68 -18.96 -9.20 2.84
N ASN A 69 -20.08 -9.14 2.12
CA ASN A 69 -20.26 -8.24 1.01
C ASN A 69 -20.55 -6.82 1.53
N ASP A 70 -20.00 -5.81 0.86
CA ASP A 70 -20.39 -4.39 1.01
C ASP A 70 -20.17 -3.74 2.40
N GLY A 71 -19.24 -4.28 3.21
CA GLY A 71 -18.80 -3.64 4.46
C GLY A 71 -19.60 -4.01 5.71
N GLU A 72 -20.34 -5.12 5.70
CA GLU A 72 -21.16 -5.61 6.82
C GLU A 72 -20.52 -6.83 7.51
N PHE A 73 -19.58 -6.66 8.42
CA PHE A 73 -18.83 -7.78 8.99
C PHE A 73 -19.60 -8.48 10.13
N GLN A 74 -19.67 -9.82 10.10
CA GLN A 74 -20.39 -10.60 11.13
C GLN A 74 -19.51 -10.96 12.33
N SER A 75 -18.19 -11.07 12.13
CA SER A 75 -17.27 -11.50 13.18
C SER A 75 -16.14 -10.50 13.40
N VAL A 76 -15.80 -10.30 14.67
CA VAL A 76 -14.56 -9.65 15.11
C VAL A 76 -13.50 -10.73 15.30
N VAL A 77 -12.30 -10.46 14.81
CA VAL A 77 -11.16 -11.37 14.84
C VAL A 77 -10.20 -10.95 15.95
N ASP A 78 -10.07 -11.81 16.96
CA ASP A 78 -9.13 -11.68 18.06
C ASP A 78 -8.00 -12.71 17.96
N PHE A 79 -6.95 -12.53 18.78
CA PHE A 79 -5.85 -13.48 18.90
C PHE A 79 -5.66 -13.88 20.37
N GLU A 80 -6.04 -15.11 20.70
CA GLU A 80 -5.86 -15.70 22.03
C GLU A 80 -4.71 -16.70 21.98
N TYR A 81 -3.66 -16.47 22.77
CA TYR A 81 -2.46 -17.32 22.78
C TYR A 81 -1.82 -17.52 21.39
N GLY A 82 -1.95 -16.53 20.50
CA GLY A 82 -1.45 -16.59 19.13
C GLY A 82 -2.35 -17.36 18.16
N ALA A 83 -3.44 -17.95 18.62
CA ALA A 83 -4.46 -18.55 17.76
C ALA A 83 -5.50 -17.50 17.37
N ARG A 84 -5.91 -17.51 16.09
CA ARG A 84 -6.99 -16.68 15.57
C ARG A 84 -8.32 -17.17 16.16
N VAL A 85 -9.05 -16.28 16.83
CA VAL A 85 -10.37 -16.56 17.41
C VAL A 85 -11.37 -15.59 16.79
N GLU A 86 -12.42 -16.12 16.17
CA GLU A 86 -13.54 -15.30 15.70
C GLU A 86 -14.62 -15.25 16.77
N ARG A 87 -15.14 -14.05 17.02
CA ARG A 87 -16.27 -13.82 17.92
C ARG A 87 -17.41 -13.24 17.11
N ASP A 88 -18.61 -13.79 17.30
CA ASP A 88 -19.84 -13.27 16.71
C ASP A 88 -20.12 -11.89 17.32
N ALA A 89 -19.84 -10.87 16.52
CA ALA A 89 -19.81 -9.47 16.93
C ALA A 89 -19.97 -8.65 15.64
N PRO A 90 -21.21 -8.32 15.26
CA PRO A 90 -21.45 -7.53 14.07
C PRO A 90 -20.66 -6.22 14.10
N SER A 91 -20.23 -5.76 12.93
CA SER A 91 -19.52 -4.51 12.72
C SER A 91 -19.83 -4.02 11.31
N THR A 92 -20.54 -2.91 11.19
CA THR A 92 -20.92 -2.36 9.88
C THR A 92 -20.17 -1.07 9.61
N CYS A 93 -19.66 -0.99 8.40
CA CYS A 93 -19.02 0.20 7.82
C CYS A 93 -19.85 0.80 6.68
N TYR A 94 -21.10 0.35 6.57
CA TYR A 94 -22.09 0.82 5.64
C TYR A 94 -23.37 1.13 6.42
N THR A 95 -24.12 2.14 5.97
CA THR A 95 -25.40 2.54 6.58
C THR A 95 -26.50 2.45 5.52
N ASP A 96 -27.50 1.62 5.76
CA ASP A 96 -28.69 1.52 4.89
C ASP A 96 -29.66 2.71 5.05
N HIS A 97 -29.44 3.58 6.04
CA HIS A 97 -30.44 4.53 6.54
C HIS A 97 -30.29 5.97 6.02
N GLY A 98 -29.66 6.18 4.86
CA GLY A 98 -29.56 7.51 4.23
C GLY A 98 -28.72 8.54 5.01
N GLY A 99 -28.16 8.15 6.17
CA GLY A 99 -27.14 8.87 6.90
C GLY A 99 -25.76 8.58 6.33
N TRP A 100 -24.83 9.52 6.52
CA TRP A 100 -23.45 9.43 6.04
C TRP A 100 -22.71 8.40 6.90
N PRO A 101 -22.31 7.23 6.38
CA PRO A 101 -21.53 6.27 7.15
C PRO A 101 -20.16 6.86 7.43
N CYS A 102 -19.77 6.94 8.70
CA CYS A 102 -18.43 7.38 9.10
C CYS A 102 -17.52 6.22 9.50
N ASN A 103 -18.08 5.03 9.74
CA ASN A 103 -17.29 3.83 9.93
C ASN A 103 -16.63 3.45 8.61
N ILE A 104 -15.33 3.25 8.65
CA ILE A 104 -14.52 2.87 7.49
C ILE A 104 -13.91 1.50 7.72
N TRP A 105 -13.62 0.80 6.64
CA TRP A 105 -12.85 -0.44 6.71
C TRP A 105 -11.69 -0.41 5.73
N VAL A 106 -10.59 -1.05 6.11
CA VAL A 106 -9.39 -1.16 5.30
C VAL A 106 -8.87 -2.59 5.43
N HIS A 107 -8.64 -3.27 4.31
CA HIS A 107 -7.99 -4.58 4.32
C HIS A 107 -6.69 -4.57 5.15
N VAL A 108 -6.42 -5.58 5.97
CA VAL A 108 -5.28 -5.59 6.93
C VAL A 108 -3.94 -5.30 6.26
N ALA A 109 -3.65 -5.91 5.10
CA ALA A 109 -2.43 -5.59 4.35
C ALA A 109 -2.36 -4.12 3.92
N CYS A 110 -3.47 -3.54 3.45
CA CYS A 110 -3.54 -2.12 3.07
C CYS A 110 -3.35 -1.20 4.28
N TRP A 111 -3.89 -1.57 5.44
CA TRP A 111 -3.67 -0.87 6.70
C TRP A 111 -2.19 -0.89 7.11
N ALA A 112 -1.52 -2.03 7.01
CA ALA A 112 -0.09 -2.15 7.29
C ALA A 112 0.77 -1.31 6.31
N TYR A 113 0.44 -1.32 5.01
CA TYR A 113 1.09 -0.43 4.04
C TYR A 113 0.88 1.03 4.41
N LEU A 114 -0.35 1.45 4.75
CA LEU A 114 -0.65 2.82 5.15
C LEU A 114 0.18 3.22 6.37
N GLN A 115 0.21 2.41 7.42
CA GLN A 115 1.01 2.66 8.63
C GLN A 115 2.50 2.87 8.35
N GLU A 116 3.07 2.08 7.44
CA GLU A 116 4.51 2.05 7.20
C GLU A 116 4.99 3.06 6.16
N TRP A 117 4.11 3.43 5.23
CA TRP A 117 4.44 4.27 4.07
C TRP A 117 3.86 5.68 4.12
N LEU A 118 2.89 5.93 5.01
CA LEU A 118 2.43 7.29 5.27
C LEU A 118 3.60 8.10 5.82
N ALA A 119 3.93 9.18 5.11
CA ALA A 119 5.10 10.01 5.36
C ALA A 119 4.67 11.48 5.52
N CYS A 120 3.57 11.71 6.23
CA CYS A 120 3.10 13.06 6.51
C CYS A 120 3.99 13.72 7.59
N PRO A 121 4.72 14.81 7.26
CA PRO A 121 5.70 15.42 8.16
C PRO A 121 5.08 16.28 9.27
N LEU A 122 3.80 16.64 9.14
CA LEU A 122 3.08 17.41 10.14
C LEU A 122 2.78 16.53 11.35
N LEU A 123 2.76 17.10 12.56
CA LEU A 123 2.36 16.36 13.75
C LEU A 123 0.87 15.97 13.67
N PRO A 124 0.48 14.81 14.22
CA PRO A 124 -0.93 14.46 14.35
C PRO A 124 -1.70 15.57 15.07
N ARG A 125 -2.95 15.80 14.67
CA ARG A 125 -3.78 16.77 15.38
C ARG A 125 -4.03 16.33 16.80
N THR A 126 -4.17 17.31 17.67
CA THR A 126 -4.58 17.09 19.06
C THR A 126 -6.09 16.91 19.09
N GLY A 127 -6.52 15.79 19.65
CA GLY A 127 -7.92 15.51 19.91
C GLY A 127 -8.46 16.27 21.12
N ARG A 128 -9.71 15.99 21.50
CA ARG A 128 -10.44 16.68 22.58
C ARG A 128 -9.77 16.56 23.94
N ALA A 129 -9.12 15.44 24.23
CA ALA A 129 -8.42 15.21 25.49
C ALA A 129 -7.06 15.93 25.59
N GLY A 130 -6.66 16.72 24.59
CA GLY A 130 -5.34 17.34 24.55
C GLY A 130 -4.23 16.36 24.12
N THR A 131 -4.58 15.15 23.71
CA THR A 131 -3.66 14.10 23.24
C THR A 131 -3.61 14.04 21.71
N PRO A 132 -2.46 13.77 21.09
CA PRO A 132 -2.39 13.51 19.66
C PRO A 132 -3.30 12.35 19.25
N LEU A 133 -4.08 12.52 18.19
CA LEU A 133 -4.91 11.48 17.63
C LEU A 133 -4.07 10.30 17.14
N SER A 134 -4.63 9.09 17.27
CA SER A 134 -4.04 7.90 16.66
C SER A 134 -4.19 7.97 15.13
N LEU A 135 -3.39 7.18 14.40
CA LEU A 135 -3.54 7.07 12.94
C LEU A 135 -4.98 6.67 12.55
N ALA A 136 -5.61 5.79 13.32
CA ALA A 136 -6.97 5.34 13.06
C ALA A 136 -7.98 6.47 13.29
N GLY A 137 -7.81 7.23 14.38
CA GLY A 137 -8.63 8.41 14.66
C GLY A 137 -8.51 9.48 13.57
N GLU A 138 -7.29 9.80 13.14
CA GLU A 138 -7.08 10.73 12.02
C GLU A 138 -7.65 10.17 10.71
N LEU A 139 -7.49 8.88 10.40
CA LEU A 139 -8.05 8.28 9.18
C LEU A 139 -9.58 8.39 9.16
N TYR A 140 -10.21 8.10 10.30
CA TYR A 140 -11.65 8.25 10.49
C TYR A 140 -12.09 9.70 10.26
N GLU A 141 -11.42 10.68 10.87
CA GLU A 141 -11.77 12.10 10.68
C GLU A 141 -11.49 12.59 9.25
N VAL A 142 -10.39 12.18 8.63
CA VAL A 142 -10.07 12.53 7.23
C VAL A 142 -11.14 11.98 6.28
N ALA A 143 -11.60 10.75 6.49
CA ALA A 143 -12.62 10.13 5.66
C ALA A 143 -14.02 10.72 5.90
N ALA A 144 -14.39 10.95 7.16
CA ALA A 144 -15.71 11.46 7.54
C ALA A 144 -15.87 12.97 7.32
N SER A 145 -14.78 13.75 7.28
CA SER A 145 -14.83 15.21 7.10
C SER A 145 -14.90 15.68 5.65
N ARG A 146 -14.87 14.78 4.67
CA ARG A 146 -14.85 15.13 3.23
C ARG A 146 -16.12 15.88 2.82
N TYR A 147 -15.97 16.90 1.96
CA TYR A 147 -17.12 17.57 1.35
C TYR A 147 -17.95 16.64 0.45
N GLU A 148 -17.27 15.86 -0.39
CA GLU A 148 -17.90 14.83 -1.21
C GLU A 148 -18.01 13.52 -0.42
N PRO A 149 -19.21 12.95 -0.26
CA PRO A 149 -19.40 11.73 0.54
C PRO A 149 -18.66 10.54 -0.07
N PRO A 150 -18.25 9.57 0.75
CA PRO A 150 -17.83 8.27 0.25
C PRO A 150 -18.89 7.68 -0.67
N ALA A 151 -18.42 7.01 -1.72
CA ALA A 151 -19.26 6.30 -2.66
C ALA A 151 -20.13 5.24 -1.93
N PRO A 152 -21.45 5.18 -2.20
CA PRO A 152 -22.35 4.24 -1.53
C PRO A 152 -21.86 2.78 -1.68
N ARG A 153 -22.05 1.98 -0.63
CA ARG A 153 -21.70 0.53 -0.53
C ARG A 153 -20.21 0.17 -0.57
N CYS A 154 -19.36 0.95 -1.22
CA CYS A 154 -17.93 0.63 -1.31
C CYS A 154 -17.03 1.52 -0.44
N GLY A 155 -17.56 2.59 0.15
CA GLY A 155 -16.82 3.48 1.06
C GLY A 155 -15.63 4.20 0.41
N ALA A 156 -15.59 4.26 -0.93
CA ALA A 156 -14.47 4.84 -1.66
C ALA A 156 -14.57 6.37 -1.67
N LEU A 157 -13.46 7.05 -1.35
CA LEU A 157 -13.43 8.50 -1.34
C LEU A 157 -13.33 9.05 -2.78
N PRO A 158 -14.25 9.92 -3.22
CA PRO A 158 -14.23 10.47 -4.59
C PRO A 158 -12.95 11.24 -4.94
N CYS A 159 -12.29 11.81 -3.92
CA CYS A 159 -11.04 12.56 -4.09
C CYS A 159 -9.80 11.68 -4.31
N ILE A 160 -9.93 10.35 -4.28
CA ILE A 160 -8.83 9.41 -4.51
C ILE A 160 -8.97 8.79 -5.90
N ASP A 161 -7.92 8.89 -6.71
CA ASP A 161 -7.82 8.13 -7.96
C ASP A 161 -7.37 6.69 -7.66
N TYR A 162 -8.34 5.78 -7.67
CA TYR A 162 -8.10 4.35 -7.52
C TYR A 162 -7.52 3.66 -8.78
N GLY A 163 -7.11 4.41 -9.80
CA GLY A 163 -6.50 3.90 -11.04
C GLY A 163 -7.52 3.20 -11.96
N GLY A 164 -8.79 3.56 -11.83
CA GLY A 164 -9.91 2.96 -12.56
C GLY A 164 -10.55 1.72 -11.93
N THR A 165 -10.10 1.24 -10.77
CA THR A 165 -10.80 0.12 -10.09
C THR A 165 -12.17 0.50 -9.59
N LEU A 166 -12.35 1.74 -9.13
CA LEU A 166 -13.64 2.20 -8.63
C LEU A 166 -14.71 2.12 -9.72
N GLY A 167 -14.41 2.61 -10.92
CA GLY A 167 -15.32 2.51 -12.06
C GLY A 167 -15.61 1.07 -12.53
N ALA A 168 -14.70 0.11 -12.28
CA ALA A 168 -14.99 -1.30 -12.52
C ALA A 168 -15.86 -1.93 -11.42
N TYR A 169 -15.72 -1.48 -10.18
CA TYR A 169 -16.48 -2.02 -9.06
C TYR A 169 -17.90 -1.45 -8.99
N MET A 170 -18.05 -0.12 -9.14
CA MET A 170 -19.33 0.57 -8.94
C MET A 170 -20.38 0.36 -10.03
N GLY A 171 -20.00 -0.20 -11.20
CA GLY A 171 -20.89 -0.34 -12.35
C GLY A 171 -21.34 -1.77 -12.66
N THR A 172 -20.97 -2.76 -11.83
CA THR A 172 -21.27 -4.17 -12.13
C THR A 172 -21.72 -4.93 -10.89
N GLU A 173 -22.85 -5.62 -10.98
CA GLU A 173 -23.41 -6.50 -9.94
C GLU A 173 -22.58 -7.79 -9.74
N GLY A 174 -21.25 -7.72 -9.81
CA GLY A 174 -20.41 -8.87 -9.52
C GLY A 174 -18.94 -8.71 -9.86
N GLN A 175 -18.10 -9.40 -9.06
CA GLN A 175 -16.63 -9.51 -9.19
C GLN A 175 -16.14 -10.16 -10.51
N ASN A 176 -17.03 -10.48 -11.45
CA ASN A 176 -16.71 -11.13 -12.74
C ASN A 176 -16.31 -10.13 -13.85
N TYR A 177 -16.16 -8.85 -13.53
CA TYR A 177 -15.81 -7.83 -14.51
C TYR A 177 -14.30 -7.71 -14.67
N ILE A 178 -13.78 -8.25 -15.78
CA ILE A 178 -12.44 -7.93 -16.26
C ILE A 178 -12.47 -6.45 -16.67
N LEU A 179 -11.77 -5.59 -15.90
CA LEU A 179 -11.50 -4.19 -16.21
C LEU A 179 -11.33 -4.03 -17.72
N GLY A 180 -12.24 -3.27 -18.34
CA GLY A 180 -12.22 -3.02 -19.76
C GLY A 180 -10.79 -2.65 -20.19
N SER A 181 -10.31 -3.28 -21.27
CA SER A 181 -8.95 -3.04 -21.75
C SER A 181 -8.70 -1.54 -21.84
N ARG A 182 -7.44 -1.11 -21.64
CA ARG A 182 -7.03 0.23 -22.07
C ARG A 182 -7.52 0.46 -23.50
N ARG A 183 -7.64 1.72 -23.94
CA ARG A 183 -7.77 2.04 -25.37
C ARG A 183 -6.67 1.26 -26.14
N GLY A 184 -7.05 0.16 -26.81
CA GLY A 184 -6.16 -0.75 -27.53
C GLY A 184 -5.96 -2.13 -26.88
N VAL A 185 -6.41 -3.17 -27.57
CA VAL A 185 -6.14 -4.61 -27.31
C VAL A 185 -4.84 -5.07 -27.97
N LYS A 186 -3.76 -4.27 -27.80
CA LYS A 186 -2.53 -4.43 -28.59
C LYS A 186 -1.86 -5.79 -28.37
N HIS A 187 -1.88 -6.31 -27.14
CA HIS A 187 -1.22 -7.57 -26.82
C HIS A 187 -2.06 -8.75 -27.29
N ILE A 188 -3.38 -8.68 -27.15
CA ILE A 188 -4.30 -9.70 -27.66
C ILE A 188 -4.24 -9.76 -29.19
N VAL A 189 -4.27 -8.61 -29.87
CA VAL A 189 -4.16 -8.53 -31.34
C VAL A 189 -2.85 -9.15 -31.80
N LYS A 190 -1.72 -8.74 -31.22
CA LYS A 190 -0.42 -9.34 -31.55
C LYS A 190 -0.39 -10.85 -31.31
N ALA A 191 -0.91 -11.31 -30.17
CA ALA A 191 -0.97 -12.74 -29.88
C ALA A 191 -1.84 -13.51 -30.90
N LEU A 192 -2.93 -12.91 -31.37
CA LEU A 192 -3.77 -13.49 -32.40
C LEU A 192 -3.08 -13.54 -33.77
N GLU A 193 -2.35 -12.49 -34.13
CA GLU A 193 -1.49 -12.40 -35.33
C GLU A 193 -0.37 -13.46 -35.29
N ASP A 194 0.23 -13.67 -34.12
CA ASP A 194 1.22 -14.71 -33.85
C ASP A 194 0.61 -16.14 -33.81
N GLY A 195 -0.70 -16.28 -34.07
CA GLY A 195 -1.40 -17.56 -34.17
C GLY A 195 -1.85 -18.16 -32.83
N LEU A 196 -1.65 -17.47 -31.70
CA LEU A 196 -2.05 -17.98 -30.37
C LEU A 196 -3.57 -18.03 -30.24
N ARG A 197 -4.10 -19.08 -29.61
CA ARG A 197 -5.55 -19.31 -29.42
C ARG A 197 -5.87 -19.90 -28.05
N GLY A 198 -7.14 -19.78 -27.63
CA GLY A 198 -7.63 -20.35 -26.36
C GLY A 198 -6.79 -19.91 -25.16
N MET A 199 -6.32 -20.87 -24.35
CA MET A 199 -5.50 -20.62 -23.16
C MET A 199 -4.18 -19.90 -23.43
N GLN A 200 -3.63 -20.02 -24.65
CA GLN A 200 -2.39 -19.34 -25.03
C GLN A 200 -2.56 -17.82 -25.09
N LEU A 201 -3.79 -17.31 -25.17
CA LEU A 201 -4.08 -15.88 -25.11
C LEU A 201 -4.08 -15.32 -23.68
N ALA A 202 -4.09 -16.17 -22.65
CA ALA A 202 -4.21 -15.71 -21.27
C ALA A 202 -3.15 -14.66 -20.87
N PRO A 203 -1.84 -14.79 -21.22
CA PRO A 203 -0.84 -13.77 -20.91
C PRO A 203 -1.11 -12.43 -21.60
N ALA A 204 -1.58 -12.46 -22.85
CA ALA A 204 -1.91 -11.26 -23.60
C ALA A 204 -3.16 -10.55 -23.03
N ILE A 205 -4.18 -11.34 -22.67
CA ILE A 205 -5.39 -10.86 -22.01
C ILE A 205 -5.06 -10.20 -20.68
N ARG A 206 -4.21 -10.82 -19.85
CA ARG A 206 -3.78 -10.24 -18.56
C ARG A 206 -3.10 -8.89 -18.74
N LYS A 207 -2.23 -8.76 -19.74
CA LYS A 207 -1.52 -7.51 -20.05
C LYS A 207 -2.47 -6.39 -20.49
N ASP A 208 -3.42 -6.69 -21.38
CA ASP A 208 -4.35 -5.68 -21.88
C ASP A 208 -5.45 -5.31 -20.87
N SER A 209 -5.79 -6.21 -19.95
CA SER A 209 -6.91 -6.06 -19.00
C SER A 209 -6.50 -5.57 -17.60
N ARG A 210 -5.25 -5.11 -17.44
CA ARG A 210 -4.69 -4.63 -16.15
C ARG A 210 -4.85 -5.63 -15.00
N TYR A 211 -4.75 -6.94 -15.28
CA TYR A 211 -4.91 -7.98 -14.27
C TYR A 211 -3.96 -7.81 -13.08
N TRP A 212 -2.76 -7.25 -13.34
CA TRP A 212 -1.77 -6.89 -12.32
C TRP A 212 -2.35 -6.07 -11.16
N MET A 213 -3.43 -5.29 -11.35
CA MET A 213 -4.06 -4.48 -10.30
C MET A 213 -4.71 -5.33 -9.18
N TRP A 214 -5.00 -6.59 -9.47
CA TRP A 214 -5.63 -7.56 -8.55
C TRP A 214 -4.63 -8.61 -8.06
N ILE A 215 -3.40 -8.59 -8.56
CA ILE A 215 -2.34 -9.47 -8.08
C ILE A 215 -1.90 -9.00 -6.69
N ARG A 216 -1.65 -9.96 -5.79
CA ARG A 216 -1.10 -9.68 -4.46
C ARG A 216 0.24 -8.92 -4.57
N PRO A 217 0.48 -7.91 -3.73
CA PRO A 217 1.65 -7.02 -3.81
C PRO A 217 2.92 -7.57 -3.14
N ASP A 218 2.88 -8.81 -2.68
CA ASP A 218 3.89 -9.49 -1.87
C ASP A 218 4.53 -10.70 -2.58
N ILE A 219 4.23 -10.91 -3.86
CA ILE A 219 4.90 -11.94 -4.68
C ILE A 219 6.18 -11.36 -5.27
N TRP A 220 7.33 -11.73 -4.70
CA TRP A 220 8.63 -11.17 -5.07
C TRP A 220 9.28 -11.89 -6.26
N PRO A 221 10.00 -11.18 -7.16
CA PRO A 221 10.69 -11.80 -8.28
C PRO A 221 11.75 -12.80 -7.80
N ARG A 222 11.72 -14.01 -8.36
CA ARG A 222 12.75 -15.03 -8.16
C ARG A 222 13.68 -15.07 -9.37
N ALA A 223 14.94 -15.44 -9.18
CA ALA A 223 15.85 -15.67 -10.29
C ALA A 223 15.33 -16.86 -11.11
N LEU A 224 15.01 -16.62 -12.38
CA LEU A 224 14.82 -17.71 -13.34
C LEU A 224 16.14 -18.49 -13.36
N HIS A 225 16.11 -19.80 -13.13
CA HIS A 225 17.29 -20.67 -13.02
C HIS A 225 18.40 -20.20 -13.97
N GLN A 226 19.40 -19.51 -13.43
CA GLN A 226 20.37 -18.80 -14.23
C GLN A 226 21.33 -19.84 -14.82
N GLY A 227 21.27 -20.01 -16.15
CA GLY A 227 22.49 -20.31 -16.90
C GLY A 227 23.51 -19.19 -16.65
N PRO A 228 24.82 -19.47 -16.73
CA PRO A 228 25.88 -18.56 -16.29
C PRO A 228 25.78 -17.22 -17.02
N GLN A 229 25.28 -16.18 -16.35
CA GLN A 229 25.33 -14.82 -16.88
C GLN A 229 26.73 -14.25 -16.60
N GLN A 230 27.56 -14.21 -17.63
CA GLN A 230 28.80 -13.46 -17.56
C GLN A 230 28.49 -11.95 -17.40
N PRO A 231 29.16 -11.25 -16.48
CA PRO A 231 29.01 -9.81 -16.37
C PRO A 231 29.56 -9.13 -17.63
N THR A 232 28.70 -8.44 -18.37
CA THR A 232 29.13 -7.54 -19.45
C THR A 232 29.84 -6.35 -18.81
N GLN A 233 31.18 -6.34 -18.84
CA GLN A 233 31.96 -5.16 -18.46
C GLN A 233 31.76 -4.08 -19.53
N LEU A 234 31.17 -2.96 -19.14
CA LEU A 234 31.17 -1.75 -19.97
C LEU A 234 32.54 -1.08 -19.81
N TYR A 235 33.39 -1.25 -20.82
CA TYR A 235 34.68 -0.58 -20.88
C TYR A 235 34.45 0.87 -21.32
N ILE A 236 34.63 1.82 -20.40
CA ILE A 236 34.59 3.26 -20.72
C ILE A 236 36.04 3.73 -20.95
N SER A 237 36.37 4.05 -22.19
CA SER A 237 37.66 4.61 -22.56
C SER A 237 37.80 6.05 -22.02
N SER A 238 38.78 6.26 -21.13
CA SER A 238 39.13 7.58 -20.60
C SER A 238 40.00 8.34 -21.61
N SER A 239 39.53 9.50 -22.09
CA SER A 239 40.33 10.46 -22.84
C SER A 239 40.78 11.60 -21.93
N THR A 240 42.08 11.70 -21.68
CA THR A 240 42.72 12.72 -20.85
C THR A 240 42.70 14.09 -21.52
N MET A 241 41.82 14.97 -21.03
CA MET A 241 42.03 16.42 -21.08
C MET A 241 41.80 16.99 -19.68
N ALA A 242 42.63 17.95 -19.29
CA ALA A 242 42.57 18.60 -17.98
C ALA A 242 41.28 19.41 -17.87
N GLN A 243 40.26 18.83 -17.24
CA GLN A 243 39.04 19.53 -16.84
C GLN A 243 39.19 20.03 -15.40
N THR A 244 38.63 21.21 -15.15
CA THR A 244 38.40 21.74 -13.81
C THR A 244 37.60 20.71 -13.02
N ARG A 245 38.22 20.11 -12.00
CA ARG A 245 37.55 19.12 -11.16
C ARG A 245 36.39 19.78 -10.43
N ALA A 246 35.18 19.27 -10.63
CA ALA A 246 34.06 19.63 -9.78
C ALA A 246 34.43 19.29 -8.33
N ALA A 247 34.09 20.16 -7.37
CA ALA A 247 34.39 19.90 -5.95
C ALA A 247 33.81 18.56 -5.48
N LEU A 248 32.66 18.15 -6.03
CA LEU A 248 32.05 16.84 -5.80
C LEU A 248 32.97 15.66 -6.21
N CYS A 249 33.77 15.81 -7.27
CA CYS A 249 34.72 14.78 -7.69
C CYS A 249 35.87 14.58 -6.69
N SER A 250 36.15 15.55 -5.82
CA SER A 250 37.20 15.43 -4.79
C SER A 250 36.74 14.72 -3.51
N LEU A 251 35.45 14.39 -3.39
CA LEU A 251 34.94 13.68 -2.23
C LEU A 251 35.46 12.24 -2.16
N PRO A 252 35.78 11.72 -0.95
CA PRO A 252 36.05 10.32 -0.71
C PRO A 252 34.95 9.40 -1.28
N ASN A 253 35.30 8.16 -1.62
CA ASN A 253 34.37 7.19 -2.21
C ASN A 253 33.26 6.77 -1.25
N GLU A 254 33.47 6.97 0.05
CA GLU A 254 32.54 6.66 1.12
C GLU A 254 31.49 7.76 1.28
N LEU A 255 31.93 9.03 1.25
CA LEU A 255 31.04 10.20 1.42
C LEU A 255 30.19 10.48 0.18
N PHE A 256 30.66 10.08 -0.99
CA PHE A 256 29.96 10.37 -2.24
C PHE A 256 28.59 9.68 -2.31
N PRO A 257 28.45 8.35 -2.12
CA PRO A 257 27.14 7.69 -2.07
C PRO A 257 26.23 8.19 -0.94
N GLU A 258 26.78 8.54 0.22
CA GLU A 258 26.00 9.10 1.34
C GLU A 258 25.38 10.46 0.98
N LEU A 259 26.08 11.31 0.23
CA LEU A 259 25.49 12.55 -0.27
C LEU A 259 24.43 12.27 -1.33
N LEU A 260 24.71 11.34 -2.24
CA LEU A 260 23.80 10.97 -3.31
C LEU A 260 22.49 10.34 -2.81
N GLN A 261 22.47 9.74 -1.61
CA GLN A 261 21.26 9.12 -1.05
C GLN A 261 20.10 10.11 -0.86
N HIS A 262 20.43 11.40 -0.70
CA HIS A 262 19.49 12.50 -0.51
C HIS A 262 19.00 13.13 -1.82
N CYS A 263 19.57 12.71 -2.96
CA CYS A 263 19.15 13.17 -4.27
C CYS A 263 18.03 12.28 -4.81
N GLN A 264 17.10 12.85 -5.59
CA GLN A 264 16.18 12.02 -6.34
C GLN A 264 16.92 11.34 -7.49
N LEU A 265 16.38 10.21 -7.98
CA LEU A 265 17.01 9.47 -9.07
C LEU A 265 17.20 10.33 -10.33
N GLU A 266 16.29 11.26 -10.59
CA GLU A 266 16.37 12.23 -11.69
C GLU A 266 17.56 13.18 -11.52
N ASP A 267 17.79 13.68 -10.30
CA ASP A 267 18.93 14.52 -9.95
C ASP A 267 20.25 13.77 -10.08
N LEU A 268 20.27 12.47 -9.76
CA LEU A 268 21.46 11.62 -9.95
C LEU A 268 21.84 11.53 -11.44
N PHE A 269 20.85 11.30 -12.32
CA PHE A 269 21.12 11.26 -13.76
C PHE A 269 21.47 12.64 -14.32
N ALA A 270 20.84 13.71 -13.82
CA ALA A 270 21.22 15.08 -14.16
C ALA A 270 22.67 15.36 -13.73
N LEU A 271 23.07 14.98 -12.53
CA LEU A 271 24.43 15.10 -12.01
C LEU A 271 25.42 14.30 -12.86
N ALA A 272 25.09 13.06 -13.20
CA ALA A 272 25.90 12.23 -14.10
C ALA A 272 26.09 12.87 -15.48
N SER A 273 25.13 13.66 -15.96
CA SER A 273 25.23 14.34 -17.26
C SER A 273 26.13 15.58 -17.27
N THR A 274 26.55 16.08 -16.10
CA THR A 274 27.31 17.35 -16.00
C THR A 274 28.76 17.25 -16.49
N CYS A 275 29.46 16.16 -16.18
CA CYS A 275 30.84 15.94 -16.65
C CYS A 275 31.19 14.45 -16.71
N LYS A 276 32.25 14.10 -17.46
CA LYS A 276 32.68 12.70 -17.64
C LYS A 276 33.09 12.02 -16.34
N GLU A 277 33.70 12.75 -15.41
CA GLU A 277 34.15 12.21 -14.12
C GLU A 277 32.95 11.89 -13.21
N LEU A 278 31.98 12.80 -13.11
CA LEU A 278 30.73 12.54 -12.39
C LEU A 278 29.90 11.45 -13.07
N HIS A 279 29.84 11.42 -14.40
CA HIS A 279 29.23 10.31 -15.12
C HIS A 279 29.82 8.97 -14.70
N ALA A 280 31.15 8.86 -14.70
CA ALA A 280 31.85 7.63 -14.33
C ALA A 280 31.65 7.27 -12.85
N ARG A 281 31.64 8.24 -11.93
CA ARG A 281 31.45 7.98 -10.49
C ARG A 281 30.00 7.68 -10.12
N VAL A 282 29.04 8.45 -10.61
CA VAL A 282 27.61 8.29 -10.30
C VAL A 282 27.07 7.01 -10.93
N LEU A 283 27.48 6.70 -12.16
CA LEU A 283 27.02 5.51 -12.88
C LEU A 283 27.98 4.33 -12.75
N ASP A 284 29.00 4.43 -11.89
CA ASP A 284 29.74 3.25 -11.45
C ASP A 284 28.75 2.27 -10.81
N ARG A 285 28.86 1.00 -11.19
CA ARG A 285 27.88 -0.01 -10.78
C ARG A 285 27.85 -0.18 -9.26
N GLY A 286 28.99 -0.10 -8.59
CA GLY A 286 29.09 -0.22 -7.14
C GLY A 286 28.52 0.99 -6.43
N SER A 287 28.94 2.19 -6.84
CA SER A 287 28.43 3.45 -6.26
C SER A 287 26.91 3.60 -6.45
N LEU A 288 26.40 3.37 -7.67
CA LEU A 288 24.97 3.46 -7.94
C LEU A 288 24.17 2.43 -7.14
N ALA A 289 24.67 1.19 -7.03
CA ALA A 289 23.99 0.16 -6.25
C ALA A 289 23.93 0.53 -4.77
N HIS A 290 25.04 1.02 -4.20
CA HIS A 290 25.10 1.47 -2.81
C HIS A 290 24.18 2.67 -2.56
N THR A 291 24.21 3.70 -3.42
CA THR A 291 23.29 4.85 -3.33
C THR A 291 21.83 4.40 -3.40
N LEU A 292 21.47 3.50 -4.32
CA LEU A 292 20.10 2.99 -4.41
C LEU A 292 19.70 2.22 -3.15
N GLN A 293 20.58 1.40 -2.59
CA GLN A 293 20.33 0.69 -1.33
C GLN A 293 20.12 1.66 -0.17
N LEU A 294 20.96 2.69 -0.03
CA LEU A 294 20.81 3.73 0.97
C LEU A 294 19.48 4.49 0.79
N SER A 295 19.17 4.90 -0.44
CA SER A 295 17.88 5.52 -0.74
C SER A 295 16.70 4.57 -0.48
N MET A 296 16.82 3.26 -0.65
CA MET A 296 15.75 2.32 -0.29
C MET A 296 15.55 2.23 1.23
N ALA A 297 16.63 2.30 2.00
CA ALA A 297 16.61 2.23 3.46
C ALA A 297 16.10 3.52 4.13
N ASP A 298 16.24 4.67 3.47
CA ASP A 298 15.71 5.94 3.96
C ASP A 298 14.18 5.94 4.01
N ARG A 299 13.63 6.30 5.18
CA ARG A 299 12.18 6.37 5.41
C ARG A 299 11.46 7.40 4.56
N SER A 300 12.16 8.47 4.18
CA SER A 300 11.63 9.60 3.43
C SER A 300 11.70 9.42 1.91
N SER A 301 12.45 8.41 1.45
CA SER A 301 12.76 8.23 0.05
C SER A 301 11.59 7.66 -0.76
N PRO A 302 11.45 8.10 -2.03
CA PRO A 302 10.45 7.55 -2.96
C PRO A 302 10.74 6.11 -3.38
N LEU A 303 11.88 5.53 -2.97
CA LEU A 303 12.24 4.14 -3.26
C LEU A 303 11.87 3.17 -2.13
N ARG A 304 11.43 3.66 -0.97
CA ARG A 304 11.14 2.81 0.20
C ARG A 304 10.10 1.72 -0.07
N TRP A 305 9.12 2.00 -0.92
CA TRP A 305 8.09 1.01 -1.30
C TRP A 305 8.67 -0.24 -1.98
N THR A 306 9.92 -0.19 -2.47
CA THR A 306 10.60 -1.35 -3.04
C THR A 306 11.13 -2.35 -2.01
N LEU A 307 11.11 -1.99 -0.73
CA LEU A 307 11.42 -2.89 0.38
C LEU A 307 10.18 -3.60 0.91
N PRO A 308 10.31 -4.82 1.47
CA PRO A 308 9.21 -5.46 2.17
C PRO A 308 8.80 -4.69 3.42
N VAL A 309 7.53 -4.80 3.79
CA VAL A 309 6.97 -4.13 4.95
C VAL A 309 7.34 -4.88 6.24
N PRO A 310 8.05 -4.24 7.21
CA PRO A 310 8.50 -4.93 8.42
C PRO A 310 7.36 -5.45 9.31
N SER A 311 6.23 -4.74 9.36
CA SER A 311 5.04 -5.15 10.12
C SER A 311 4.31 -6.35 9.51
N LEU A 312 4.59 -6.68 8.23
CA LEU A 312 4.09 -7.87 7.54
C LEU A 312 5.18 -8.94 7.50
N ARG A 313 5.36 -9.64 8.62
CA ARG A 313 6.43 -10.66 8.78
C ARG A 313 6.45 -11.69 7.65
N GLU A 314 5.30 -12.18 7.23
CA GLU A 314 5.20 -13.19 6.16
C GLU A 314 5.71 -12.63 4.83
N GLU A 315 5.31 -11.40 4.46
CA GLU A 315 5.83 -10.70 3.29
C GLU A 315 7.36 -10.57 3.37
N TRP A 316 7.89 -10.18 4.53
CA TRP A 316 9.33 -10.05 4.74
C TRP A 316 10.06 -11.38 4.50
N LEU A 317 9.56 -12.48 5.06
CA LEU A 317 10.15 -13.80 4.88
C LEU A 317 10.11 -14.26 3.43
N VAL A 318 8.97 -14.07 2.74
CA VAL A 318 8.82 -14.39 1.31
C VAL A 318 9.76 -13.54 0.45
N ALA A 319 9.94 -12.26 0.81
CA ALA A 319 10.90 -11.39 0.14
C ALA A 319 12.33 -11.90 0.29
N CYS A 320 12.75 -12.21 1.52
CA CYS A 320 14.08 -12.76 1.78
C CYS A 320 14.30 -14.07 1.01
N GLU A 321 13.34 -14.99 1.04
CA GLU A 321 13.43 -16.26 0.31
C GLU A 321 13.57 -16.05 -1.20
N ALA A 322 12.75 -15.17 -1.78
CA ALA A 322 12.81 -14.86 -3.20
C ALA A 322 14.12 -14.19 -3.59
N MET A 323 14.59 -13.20 -2.80
CA MET A 323 15.86 -12.51 -3.02
C MET A 323 17.05 -13.46 -2.88
N GLN A 324 17.01 -14.43 -1.97
CA GLN A 324 18.09 -15.42 -1.82
C GLN A 324 18.36 -16.20 -3.12
N THR A 325 17.34 -16.41 -3.96
CA THR A 325 17.51 -17.10 -5.26
C THR A 325 18.40 -16.33 -6.24
N TRP A 326 18.63 -15.04 -6.01
CA TRP A 326 19.47 -14.18 -6.85
C TRP A 326 20.94 -14.21 -6.46
N LEU A 327 21.26 -14.75 -5.29
CA LEU A 327 22.63 -14.81 -4.81
C LEU A 327 23.38 -16.04 -5.39
N PRO A 328 24.72 -15.96 -5.57
CA PRO A 328 25.52 -17.09 -6.04
C PRO A 328 25.41 -18.29 -5.10
N ALA A 329 25.39 -19.51 -5.66
CA ALA A 329 25.45 -20.73 -4.86
C ALA A 329 26.73 -20.73 -4.00
N GLY A 330 26.56 -20.81 -2.67
CA GLY A 330 27.66 -20.76 -1.71
C GLY A 330 27.90 -19.39 -1.05
N SER A 331 27.17 -18.35 -1.43
CA SER A 331 27.16 -17.07 -0.68
C SER A 331 26.28 -17.12 0.57
N THR A 332 25.88 -18.33 1.01
CA THR A 332 25.10 -18.53 2.22
C THR A 332 25.94 -18.07 3.40
N THR A 333 25.73 -16.84 3.85
CA THR A 333 25.87 -16.57 5.28
C THR A 333 24.97 -17.60 5.94
N PRO A 334 25.51 -18.50 6.78
CA PRO A 334 24.71 -19.60 7.31
C PRO A 334 23.48 -18.99 7.98
N PRO A 335 22.26 -19.55 7.77
CA PRO A 335 21.14 -19.17 8.59
C PRO A 335 21.57 -19.53 10.02
N THR A 336 21.80 -18.52 10.84
CA THR A 336 22.01 -18.69 12.27
C THR A 336 20.77 -19.41 12.77
N SER A 337 20.91 -20.72 12.88
CA SER A 337 19.88 -21.61 13.35
C SER A 337 19.78 -21.37 14.85
N ALA A 338 18.87 -20.48 15.21
CA ALA A 338 17.81 -20.78 16.15
C ALA A 338 18.25 -21.54 17.43
N ASN A 339 18.85 -20.81 18.38
CA ASN A 339 18.47 -21.00 19.78
C ASN A 339 17.28 -20.07 20.06
N VAL A 340 16.09 -20.63 19.86
CA VAL A 340 14.79 -19.96 20.00
C VAL A 340 14.47 -19.79 21.48
N THR A 341 14.54 -18.55 21.95
CA THR A 341 13.71 -18.08 23.09
C THR A 341 13.61 -16.55 23.16
N SER A 342 14.31 -15.80 22.30
CA SER A 342 14.20 -14.33 22.24
C SER A 342 13.27 -13.92 21.09
N PRO A 343 12.48 -12.83 21.20
CA PRO A 343 11.48 -12.45 20.20
C PRO A 343 12.11 -12.17 18.82
N ALA A 344 12.12 -13.22 18.01
CA ALA A 344 11.95 -13.30 16.57
C ALA A 344 12.42 -12.10 15.71
N THR A 345 13.69 -11.71 15.81
CA THR A 345 14.33 -10.77 14.86
C THR A 345 14.12 -11.23 13.42
N LEU A 346 13.73 -10.30 12.53
CA LEU A 346 13.59 -10.57 11.10
C LEU A 346 14.97 -10.86 10.48
N PRO A 347 15.08 -11.78 9.50
CA PRO A 347 16.35 -12.03 8.82
C PRO A 347 16.79 -10.79 8.04
N PRO A 348 18.11 -10.56 7.88
CA PRO A 348 18.61 -9.46 7.06
C PRO A 348 18.15 -9.64 5.61
N LEU A 349 17.88 -8.52 4.91
CA LEU A 349 17.46 -8.55 3.51
C LEU A 349 18.65 -8.86 2.60
N PRO A 350 18.60 -9.91 1.76
CA PRO A 350 19.68 -10.22 0.81
C PRO A 350 19.96 -9.08 -0.19
N LEU A 351 19.00 -8.17 -0.38
CA LEU A 351 19.15 -6.97 -1.20
C LEU A 351 20.37 -6.12 -0.83
N PHE A 352 20.81 -6.15 0.44
CA PHE A 352 21.96 -5.40 0.94
C PHE A 352 23.27 -6.20 0.95
N ASP A 353 23.26 -7.44 0.47
CA ASP A 353 24.48 -8.22 0.27
C ASP A 353 25.30 -7.62 -0.89
N PRO A 354 26.61 -7.37 -0.74
CA PRO A 354 27.46 -6.85 -1.82
C PRO A 354 27.48 -7.72 -3.09
N ALA A 355 27.24 -9.02 -2.97
CA ALA A 355 27.16 -9.94 -4.09
C ALA A 355 25.77 -9.93 -4.78
N PHE A 356 24.79 -9.23 -4.22
CA PHE A 356 23.44 -9.18 -4.76
C PHE A 356 23.40 -8.51 -6.14
N PRO A 357 22.85 -9.16 -7.18
CA PRO A 357 22.82 -8.60 -8.53
C PRO A 357 21.69 -7.56 -8.67
N LEU A 358 21.78 -6.45 -7.95
CA LEU A 358 20.73 -5.43 -7.81
C LEU A 358 20.15 -4.98 -9.16
N ALA A 359 21.01 -4.70 -10.15
CA ALA A 359 20.55 -4.25 -11.47
C ALA A 359 19.69 -5.31 -12.20
N ALA A 360 20.01 -6.60 -12.07
CA ALA A 360 19.23 -7.67 -12.68
C ALA A 360 17.90 -7.88 -11.93
N PHE A 361 17.97 -7.85 -10.59
CA PHE A 361 16.80 -7.91 -9.73
C PHE A 361 15.81 -6.77 -10.04
N LEU A 362 16.28 -5.51 -10.12
CA LEU A 362 15.42 -4.36 -10.39
C LEU A 362 14.74 -4.42 -11.78
N ARG A 363 15.37 -5.07 -12.77
CA ARG A 363 14.71 -5.34 -14.07
C ARG A 363 13.56 -6.32 -13.91
N ALA A 364 13.79 -7.45 -13.24
CA ALA A 364 12.73 -8.43 -12.98
C ALA A 364 11.63 -7.86 -12.08
N TYR A 365 12.00 -7.01 -11.13
CA TYR A 365 11.10 -6.25 -10.27
C TYR A 365 10.17 -5.35 -11.08
N ARG A 366 10.72 -4.55 -12.01
CA ARG A 366 9.94 -3.67 -12.90
C ARG A 366 8.94 -4.44 -13.76
N ASP A 367 9.32 -5.64 -14.17
CA ASP A 367 8.53 -6.48 -15.08
C ASP A 367 7.52 -7.38 -14.33
N SER A 368 7.54 -7.39 -12.99
CA SER A 368 6.63 -8.15 -12.13
C SER A 368 5.26 -7.45 -11.96
N ASP A 369 4.18 -8.19 -12.20
CA ASP A 369 2.81 -7.71 -12.01
C ASP A 369 2.49 -7.41 -10.53
N SER A 370 3.01 -8.23 -9.62
CA SER A 370 2.91 -8.01 -8.17
C SER A 370 3.58 -6.70 -7.73
N MET A 371 4.78 -6.42 -8.25
CA MET A 371 5.48 -5.17 -7.91
C MET A 371 4.83 -3.94 -8.55
N ARG A 372 4.16 -4.09 -9.70
CA ARG A 372 3.29 -3.05 -10.26
C ARG A 372 2.08 -2.78 -9.38
N SER A 373 1.42 -3.84 -8.86
CA SER A 373 0.34 -3.72 -7.88
C SER A 373 0.80 -2.98 -6.62
N ARG A 374 1.97 -3.35 -6.11
CA ARG A 374 2.62 -2.71 -4.97
C ARG A 374 2.89 -1.23 -5.20
N ARG A 375 3.49 -0.87 -6.35
CA ARG A 375 3.71 0.53 -6.74
C ARG A 375 2.41 1.33 -6.77
N ARG A 376 1.34 0.75 -7.32
CA ARG A 376 0.02 1.40 -7.32
C ARG A 376 -0.46 1.67 -5.88
N ARG A 377 -0.32 0.73 -4.95
CA ARG A 377 -0.68 0.95 -3.53
C ARG A 377 0.13 2.08 -2.91
N TRP A 378 1.42 2.16 -3.21
CA TRP A 378 2.25 3.30 -2.81
C TRP A 378 1.73 4.62 -3.38
N GLU A 379 1.39 4.68 -4.66
CA GLU A 379 0.81 5.88 -5.30
C GLU A 379 -0.53 6.28 -4.65
N LEU A 380 -1.36 5.32 -4.23
CA LEU A 380 -2.57 5.60 -3.44
C LEU A 380 -2.24 6.19 -2.07
N ILE A 381 -1.23 5.66 -1.38
CA ILE A 381 -0.80 6.18 -0.07
C ILE A 381 -0.22 7.59 -0.20
N LYS A 382 0.41 7.93 -1.32
CA LYS A 382 0.85 9.31 -1.58
C LYS A 382 -0.29 10.29 -1.78
N GLN A 383 -1.45 9.84 -2.26
CA GLN A 383 -2.66 10.67 -2.26
C GLN A 383 -3.16 10.86 -0.82
N TRP A 384 -3.10 9.81 0.02
CA TRP A 384 -3.40 9.93 1.45
C TRP A 384 -2.46 10.87 2.20
N ASP A 385 -1.15 10.90 1.89
CA ASP A 385 -0.23 11.87 2.50
C ASP A 385 -0.73 13.32 2.33
N VAL A 386 -1.28 13.65 1.15
CA VAL A 386 -1.87 14.97 0.86
C VAL A 386 -3.13 15.20 1.70
N LEU A 387 -4.00 14.19 1.80
CA LEU A 387 -5.23 14.30 2.60
C LEU A 387 -4.92 14.50 4.09
N PHE A 388 -4.00 13.72 4.64
CA PHE A 388 -3.53 13.85 6.02
C PHE A 388 -2.85 15.21 6.26
N ALA A 389 -2.02 15.67 5.31
CA ALA A 389 -1.36 16.97 5.43
C ALA A 389 -2.38 18.12 5.43
N ASN A 390 -3.36 18.08 4.54
CA ASN A 390 -4.43 19.09 4.49
C ASN A 390 -5.25 19.06 5.78
N TYR A 391 -5.67 17.89 6.24
CA TYR A 391 -6.41 17.75 7.49
C TYR A 391 -5.59 18.25 8.69
N ARG A 392 -4.32 17.86 8.83
CA ARG A 392 -3.46 18.33 9.92
C ARG A 392 -3.26 19.85 9.92
N ARG A 393 -3.16 20.46 8.74
CA ARG A 393 -3.02 21.91 8.57
C ARG A 393 -4.33 22.66 8.82
N ASP A 394 -5.41 22.24 8.19
CA ASP A 394 -6.64 23.05 8.03
C ASP A 394 -7.79 22.54 8.91
N GLY A 395 -7.78 21.27 9.31
CA GLY A 395 -8.83 20.63 10.09
C GLY A 395 -9.85 19.92 9.21
N TRP A 396 -11.10 19.85 9.70
CA TRP A 396 -12.20 19.25 8.98
C TRP A 396 -12.63 20.14 7.81
N GLU A 397 -13.00 19.54 6.68
CA GLU A 397 -13.61 20.31 5.57
C GLU A 397 -15.09 20.64 5.86
N ARG A 398 -15.70 19.94 6.82
CA ARG A 398 -17.09 20.10 7.25
C ARG A 398 -17.20 20.26 8.77
N ASP A 399 -18.10 21.12 9.20
CA ASP A 399 -18.38 21.37 10.63
C ASP A 399 -19.52 20.48 11.15
N ASP A 400 -19.39 19.18 10.90
CA ASP A 400 -20.39 18.17 11.30
C ASP A 400 -19.86 17.23 12.38
N PHE A 401 -18.71 17.57 12.97
CA PHE A 401 -18.15 16.87 14.11
C PHE A 401 -18.57 17.58 15.40
N VAL A 402 -18.57 16.82 16.48
CA VAL A 402 -18.86 17.39 17.79
C VAL A 402 -17.76 18.39 18.16
N PRO A 403 -18.13 19.62 18.61
CA PRO A 403 -17.18 20.62 19.06
C PRO A 403 -16.24 20.11 20.16
N PRO A 404 -14.96 20.52 20.16
CA PRO A 404 -14.03 20.21 21.23
C PRO A 404 -14.53 20.65 22.62
N GLY A 405 -14.25 19.85 23.65
CA GLY A 405 -14.70 20.13 25.03
C GLY A 405 -16.14 19.68 25.36
N THR A 406 -16.85 19.09 24.40
CA THR A 406 -18.16 18.47 24.65
C THR A 406 -18.01 17.26 25.56
N THR A 407 -18.66 17.30 26.72
CA THR A 407 -18.78 16.16 27.65
C THR A 407 -20.00 15.31 27.31
N TRP A 408 -19.90 14.00 27.55
CA TRP A 408 -20.94 13.04 27.18
C TRP A 408 -21.42 12.22 28.38
N ALA A 409 -22.68 11.81 28.33
CA ALA A 409 -23.17 10.69 29.11
C ALA A 409 -24.15 9.87 28.27
N LEU A 410 -24.25 8.59 28.62
CA LEU A 410 -25.35 7.76 28.16
C LEU A 410 -26.63 8.25 28.85
N ASP A 411 -27.69 8.46 28.08
CA ASP A 411 -29.02 8.64 28.65
C ASP A 411 -29.59 7.31 29.18
N ARG A 412 -30.88 7.34 29.55
CA ARG A 412 -31.57 6.17 30.10
C ARG A 412 -31.74 5.03 29.08
N ASP A 413 -31.64 5.35 27.80
CA ASP A 413 -31.81 4.41 26.70
C ASP A 413 -30.45 3.92 26.16
N GLY A 414 -29.35 4.37 26.76
CA GLY A 414 -27.99 4.00 26.36
C GLY A 414 -27.46 4.80 25.18
N ILE A 415 -28.02 5.98 24.90
CA ILE A 415 -27.60 6.83 23.78
C ILE A 415 -26.62 7.89 24.30
N LEU A 416 -25.52 8.11 23.59
CA LEU A 416 -24.57 9.21 23.86
C LEU A 416 -25.21 10.59 23.63
N VAL A 417 -25.47 11.33 24.70
CA VAL A 417 -25.96 12.72 24.69
C VAL A 417 -24.98 13.69 25.33
N CYS A 418 -24.83 14.88 24.72
CA CYS A 418 -23.96 15.93 25.24
C CYS A 418 -24.52 16.48 26.56
N GLN A 419 -23.64 16.62 27.55
CA GLN A 419 -23.93 17.22 28.86
C GLN A 419 -23.65 18.73 28.90
N CYS A 420 -23.25 19.31 27.77
CA CYS A 420 -23.00 20.72 27.64
C CYS A 420 -24.30 21.48 27.98
N VAL A 421 -24.21 22.46 28.87
CA VAL A 421 -25.35 23.35 29.13
C VAL A 421 -25.59 24.13 27.84
N PRO A 422 -26.80 24.08 27.23
CA PRO A 422 -27.08 24.92 26.08
C PRO A 422 -26.87 26.37 26.50
N THR A 423 -25.87 27.02 25.93
CA THR A 423 -25.70 28.46 26.05
C THR A 423 -26.97 29.07 25.47
N GLU A 424 -27.83 29.63 26.33
CA GLU A 424 -29.04 30.29 25.88
C GLU A 424 -28.68 31.28 24.77
N ALA A 425 -29.30 31.12 23.60
CA ALA A 425 -29.03 31.94 22.44
C ALA A 425 -29.33 33.41 22.79
N SER A 426 -28.26 34.19 22.94
CA SER A 426 -28.30 35.64 23.15
C SER A 426 -28.47 36.40 21.84
#